data_AF-A0A8J4U0I4-F1
#
_entry.id   AF-A0A8J4U0I4-F1
#
_cell.length_a   1.000
_cell.length_b   1.000
_cell.length_c   1.000
_cell.angle_alpha   90.00
_cell.angle_beta   90.00
_cell.angle_gamma   90.00
#
_symmetry.space_group_name_H-M   'P 1'
#
loop_
_entity.id
_entity.type
_entity.pdbx_description
1 polymer ?
#
loop_
_entity_poly.entity_id
_entity_poly.type
_entity_poly.pdbx_seq_one_letter_code
_entity_poly.pdbx_strand_id
1 'polypeptide(L)' 'LFYSFFKSLVGKDVVVELKNDLSICGTLHSVDQYLNIKLTDISVTDPEKYPHM' A
#
# COMPACT_ATOMS: atom_id res chain seq x y z
N LEU A 1 14.86 -0.11 11.59
CA LEU A 1 15.36 -0.40 10.22
C LEU A 1 14.25 -0.22 9.17
N PHE A 2 13.17 -0.99 9.22
CA PHE A 2 12.10 -0.94 8.21
C PHE A 2 11.31 0.37 8.17
N TYR A 3 11.04 1.01 9.30
CA TYR A 3 10.38 2.32 9.32
C TYR A 3 11.13 3.35 8.46
N SER A 4 12.45 3.50 8.65
CA SER A 4 13.27 4.43 7.86
C SER A 4 13.33 4.04 6.38
N PHE A 5 13.34 2.74 6.07
CA PHE A 5 13.26 2.24 4.71
C PHE A 5 11.94 2.66 4.02
N PHE A 6 10.79 2.37 4.62
CA PHE A 6 9.49 2.77 4.05
C PHE A 6 9.31 4.28 4.00
N LYS A 7 9.85 5.02 4.97
CA LYS A 7 9.86 6.49 4.93
C LYS A 7 10.62 7.03 3.71
N SER A 8 11.67 6.34 3.26
CA SER A 8 12.40 6.69 2.02
C SER A 8 11.62 6.40 0.72
N LEU A 9 10.51 5.68 0.82
CA LEU A 9 9.62 5.35 -0.30
C LEU A 9 8.39 6.25 -0.37
N VAL A 10 8.20 7.18 0.57
CA VAL A 10 7.09 8.14 0.54
C VAL A 10 7.13 8.94 -0.77
N GLY A 11 5.97 9.04 -1.43
CA GLY A 11 5.80 9.67 -2.74
C GLY A 11 6.08 8.76 -3.94
N LYS A 12 6.41 7.48 -3.72
CA LYS A 12 6.61 6.49 -4.79
C LYS A 12 5.42 5.55 -4.89
N ASP A 13 5.20 5.04 -6.10
CA ASP A 13 4.22 3.99 -6.34
C ASP A 13 4.71 2.66 -5.77
N VAL A 14 3.83 2.00 -5.04
CA VAL A 14 4.07 0.73 -4.37
C VAL A 14 2.89 -0.21 -4.59
N VAL A 15 3.17 -1.50 -4.56
CA VAL A 15 2.16 -2.55 -4.47
C VAL A 15 2.23 -3.16 -3.08
N VAL A 16 1.12 -3.15 -2.36
CA VAL A 16 1.00 -3.76 -1.04
C VAL A 16 0.13 -5.00 -1.16
N GLU A 17 0.75 -6.16 -0.94
CA GLU A 17 0.05 -7.44 -0.84
C GLU A 17 -0.32 -7.70 0.61
N LEU A 18 -1.61 -7.89 0.86
CA LEU A 18 -2.18 -8.15 2.17
C LEU A 18 -2.28 -9.67 2.42
N LYS A 19 -2.34 -10.07 3.70
CA LYS A 19 -2.41 -11.48 4.11
C LYS A 19 -3.65 -12.24 3.61
N ASN A 20 -4.66 -11.54 3.10
CA ASN A 20 -5.86 -12.11 2.50
C ASN A 20 -5.76 -12.20 0.96
N ASP A 21 -4.54 -12.16 0.41
CA ASP A 21 -4.24 -12.22 -1.01
C ASP A 21 -4.80 -11.04 -1.83
N LEU A 22 -5.13 -9.93 -1.17
CA LEU A 22 -5.52 -8.69 -1.84
C LEU A 22 -4.27 -7.86 -2.13
N SER A 23 -4.10 -7.44 -3.39
CA SER A 23 -3.05 -6.52 -3.81
C SER A 23 -3.63 -5.14 -4.08
N ILE A 24 -3.03 -4.12 -3.47
CA ILE A 24 -3.40 -2.71 -3.66
C ILE A 24 -2.19 -1.97 -4.21
N CYS A 25 -2.35 -1.38 -5.39
CA CYS A 25 -1.39 -0.44 -5.97
C CYS A 25 -1.76 0.99 -5.54
N GLY A 26 -0.77 1.83 -5.27
CA GLY A 26 -0.99 3.26 -5.03
C GLY A 26 0.29 3.96 -4.62
N THR A 27 0.21 5.27 -4.42
CA THR A 27 1.35 6.07 -3.98
C THR A 27 1.48 6.02 -2.45
N LEU A 28 2.66 5.70 -1.94
CA LEU A 28 2.93 5.69 -0.49
C LEU A 28 2.88 7.10 0.09
N HIS A 29 1.84 7.43 0.83
CA HIS A 29 1.66 8.77 1.39
C HIS A 29 2.30 8.94 2.77
N SER A 30 2.17 7.94 3.64
CA SER A 30 2.79 7.97 4.97
C SER A 30 2.98 6.56 5.55
N VAL A 31 3.95 6.42 6.44
CA VAL A 31 4.19 5.23 7.26
C VAL A 31 4.45 5.62 8.70
N ASP A 32 3.98 4.83 9.67
CA ASP A 32 4.26 5.05 11.10
C ASP A 32 5.25 4.03 11.69
N GLN A 33 5.54 4.14 12.99
CA GLN A 33 6.48 3.25 13.69
C GLN A 33 6.00 1.79 13.78
N TYR A 34 4.70 1.55 13.62
CA TYR A 34 4.09 0.21 13.59
C TYR A 34 3.97 -0.33 12.17
N LEU A 35 4.49 0.41 11.18
CA LEU A 35 4.39 0.11 9.75
C LEU A 35 2.97 0.17 9.20
N ASN A 36 2.07 0.92 9.86
CA ASN A 36 0.80 1.26 9.25
C ASN A 36 1.07 2.17 8.04
N ILE A 37 0.51 1.81 6.89
CA ILE A 37 0.72 2.50 5.62
C ILE A 37 -0.56 3.22 5.22
N LYS A 38 -0.42 4.47 4.79
CA LYS A 38 -1.46 5.20 4.06
C LYS A 38 -1.06 5.29 2.60
N LEU A 39 -1.95 4.84 1.72
CA LEU A 39 -1.82 4.99 0.27
C LEU A 39 -2.79 6.08 -0.23
N THR A 40 -2.41 6.76 -1.30
CA THR A 40 -3.30 7.60 -2.12
C THR A 40 -3.36 7.05 -3.54
N ASP A 41 -4.34 7.50 -4.33
CA ASP A 41 -4.46 7.16 -5.75
C ASP A 41 -4.49 5.63 -5.99
N ILE A 42 -5.26 4.93 -5.14
CA ILE A 42 -5.25 3.48 -5.08
C ILE A 42 -5.98 2.81 -6.24
N SER A 43 -5.52 1.64 -6.63
CA SER A 43 -6.20 0.70 -7.53
C SER A 43 -6.01 -0.73 -7.04
N VAL A 44 -7.03 -1.57 -7.26
CA VAL A 44 -7.00 -3.01 -6.92
C VAL A 44 -6.65 -3.79 -8.17
N THR A 45 -5.74 -4.75 -8.06
CA THR A 45 -5.26 -5.54 -9.22
C THR A 45 -6.32 -6.49 -9.77
N ASP A 46 -7.22 -7.02 -8.92
CA ASP A 46 -8.29 -7.95 -9.27
C ASP A 46 -9.68 -7.43 -8.84
N PRO A 47 -10.22 -6.39 -9.51
CA PRO A 47 -11.50 -5.79 -9.13
C PRO A 47 -12.68 -6.78 -9.25
N GLU A 48 -12.60 -7.77 -10.13
CA GLU A 48 -13.64 -8.80 -10.30
C GLU A 48 -13.79 -9.71 -9.06
N LYS A 49 -12.70 -9.91 -8.31
CA LYS A 49 -12.70 -10.71 -7.07
C LYS A 49 -13.20 -9.90 -5.86
N TYR A 50 -13.20 -8.57 -5.97
CA TYR A 50 -13.55 -7.64 -4.89
C TYR A 50 -14.43 -6.48 -5.39
N PRO A 51 -15.71 -6.73 -5.77
CA PRO A 51 -16.57 -5.77 -6.47
C PRO A 51 -17.01 -4.54 -5.65
N HIS A 52 -16.61 -4.44 -4.38
CA HIS A 52 -16.95 -3.34 -3.47
C HIS A 52 -15.76 -2.42 -3.16
N MET A 53 -14.58 -2.69 -3.74
CA MET A 53 -13.40 -1.84 -3.68
C MET A 53 -13.12 -1.24 -5.06
#